data_AF-A0ABD1VG65-F1
#
_entry.id   AF-A0ABD1VG65-F1
#
_cell.length_a   1.000
_cell.length_b   1.000
_cell.length_c   1.000
_cell.angle_alpha   90.00
_cell.angle_beta   90.00
_cell.angle_gamma   90.00
#
_symmetry.space_group_name_H-M   'P 1'
#
loop_
_entity.id
_entity.type
_entity.pdbx_description
1 polymer ?
#
loop_
_entity_poly.entity_id
_entity_poly.type
_entity_poly.pdbx_seq_one_letter_code
_entity_poly.pdbx_strand_id
1 'polypeptide(L)'
;MVTRKQKAEGKAPESEQSPKKAKTEGENDQTTEKSTADIKAEFEKFCKETSEHLPIEQMRKILEANGQDSTCSDDAVVPRCQDMLFYGPLDKCVICGGTLELSDINYSCKGFYSEWSTCTYTTLDPPRKDEPLKLPESVEESAIADFLKKHQDSKPLPQRASVSAKKPFKGMMISLSGRLRRTHQFWKSKIEKHGGKVTNSVIGATCLVASPAERDRGGSLKLAEALERGIPVVREAWLSDSIEKKEAQPLDVYDMASDIVVAGRGIPFGKQDESEEALETITAELKIYGKRGVHKDTKLQNEGGQILEKDGILYNCAFAVCDAGRQVNDFCIMQLITVPEKTLNMYYKRGRIGDDARAEQRLEEWDNLNNALKEFSKQFEGLTGNEFEPWEREKKIQKKAQKFFPVDMDDGVEVRHGGLGLRQLGIAAAHCKLEPKVANFMKVLCGQEIYRWEAI
;
A
#
# COMPACT_ATOMS: atom_id res chain seq x y z
N MET A 1 -9.44 53.50 61.76
CA MET A 1 -10.91 53.38 61.64
C MET A 1 -11.22 51.94 61.19
N VAL A 2 -11.51 51.04 62.13
CA VAL A 2 -12.87 50.60 62.55
C VAL A 2 -13.54 49.77 61.43
N THR A 3 -13.26 48.46 61.35
CA THR A 3 -14.02 47.27 61.85
C THR A 3 -15.32 46.90 61.11
N ARG A 4 -15.36 45.66 60.56
CA ARG A 4 -16.23 44.51 60.95
C ARG A 4 -16.18 43.43 59.85
N LYS A 5 -15.62 42.23 60.05
CA LYS A 5 -16.15 41.01 60.71
C LYS A 5 -17.49 40.52 60.12
N GLN A 6 -17.46 39.34 59.51
CA GLN A 6 -18.28 38.19 59.95
C GLN A 6 -17.65 36.86 59.53
N LYS A 7 -17.48 36.00 60.55
CA LYS A 7 -17.11 34.59 60.53
C LYS A 7 -18.31 33.89 61.17
N ALA A 8 -18.75 32.76 60.64
CA ALA A 8 -19.63 31.84 61.35
C ALA A 8 -19.17 30.41 61.06
N GLU A 9 -18.77 29.72 62.14
CA GLU A 9 -18.40 28.30 62.19
C GLU A 9 -19.60 27.47 62.65
N GLY A 10 -19.67 26.23 62.17
CA GLY A 10 -19.96 25.06 63.01
C GLY A 10 -21.37 24.48 62.98
N LYS A 11 -21.53 23.26 62.45
CA LYS A 11 -21.67 22.01 63.23
C LYS A 11 -22.08 20.83 62.35
N ALA A 12 -21.35 19.72 62.49
CA ALA A 12 -21.85 18.37 62.23
C ALA A 12 -22.69 17.89 63.44
N PRO A 13 -23.55 16.89 63.23
CA PRO A 13 -23.39 15.64 63.99
C PRO A 13 -23.50 14.37 63.13
N GLU A 14 -22.84 13.32 63.62
CA GLU A 14 -22.84 11.92 63.18
C GLU A 14 -24.24 11.28 63.21
N SER A 15 -24.50 10.32 62.31
CA SER A 15 -24.52 8.88 62.64
C SER A 15 -25.20 8.03 61.54
N GLU A 16 -24.54 6.91 61.23
CA GLU A 16 -25.09 5.60 60.88
C GLU A 16 -26.00 5.43 59.63
N GLN A 17 -25.48 4.73 58.61
CA GLN A 17 -25.82 3.31 58.36
C GLN A 17 -25.16 2.79 57.06
N SER A 18 -24.33 1.75 57.22
CA SER A 18 -24.01 0.78 56.16
C SER A 18 -25.13 -0.27 56.07
N PRO A 19 -25.47 -0.79 54.89
CA PRO A 19 -25.22 -2.21 54.56
C PRO A 19 -24.93 -2.39 53.05
N LYS A 20 -24.32 -3.44 52.47
CA LYS A 20 -23.86 -4.77 52.88
C LYS A 20 -22.87 -5.23 51.80
N LYS A 21 -21.75 -5.82 52.21
CA LYS A 21 -20.89 -6.67 51.36
C LYS A 21 -21.70 -7.89 50.90
N ALA A 22 -21.74 -8.13 49.60
CA ALA A 22 -22.11 -9.44 49.05
C ALA A 22 -20.85 -10.32 48.97
N LYS A 23 -21.04 -11.57 49.38
CA LYS A 23 -20.04 -12.62 49.60
C LYS A 23 -19.26 -13.00 48.34
N THR A 24 -17.98 -13.24 48.57
CA THR A 24 -17.09 -14.08 47.78
C THR A 24 -17.34 -15.55 48.14
N GLU A 25 -17.75 -16.34 47.16
CA GLU A 25 -17.57 -17.80 47.01
C GLU A 25 -17.34 -17.92 45.49
N GLY A 26 -16.21 -18.34 44.92
CA GLY A 26 -15.14 -19.19 45.39
C GLY A 26 -15.19 -20.52 44.63
N GLU A 27 -14.79 -20.54 43.36
CA GLU A 27 -14.29 -21.75 42.71
C GLU A 27 -13.09 -21.42 41.83
N ASN A 28 -11.99 -22.10 42.13
CA ASN A 28 -10.68 -22.02 41.53
C ASN A 28 -10.76 -22.35 40.04
N ASP A 29 -10.13 -21.52 39.21
CA ASP A 29 -9.29 -22.06 38.14
C ASP A 29 -7.96 -21.33 38.18
N GLN A 30 -6.98 -21.96 38.83
CA GLN A 30 -5.58 -21.54 38.75
C GLN A 30 -5.06 -21.92 37.36
N THR A 31 -5.43 -21.17 36.34
CA THR A 31 -4.62 -21.13 35.11
C THR A 31 -3.40 -20.29 35.41
N THR A 32 -2.26 -20.96 35.62
CA THR A 32 -0.94 -20.34 35.73
C THR A 32 -0.67 -19.56 34.45
N GLU A 33 -0.94 -18.25 34.44
CA GLU A 33 -0.58 -17.38 33.30
C GLU A 33 0.95 -17.36 33.18
N LYS A 34 1.49 -18.20 32.29
CA LYS A 34 2.91 -18.19 31.93
C LYS A 34 3.27 -16.81 31.39
N SER A 35 4.40 -16.24 31.82
CA SER A 35 4.80 -14.92 31.33
C SER A 35 5.17 -14.98 29.84
N THR A 36 5.10 -13.84 29.15
CA THR A 36 5.52 -13.74 27.73
C THR A 36 6.98 -14.17 27.51
N ALA A 37 7.85 -13.99 28.51
CA ALA A 37 9.23 -14.44 28.43
C ALA A 37 9.34 -15.96 28.50
N ASP A 38 8.51 -16.60 29.33
CA ASP A 38 8.49 -18.06 29.49
C ASP A 38 7.98 -18.74 28.22
N ILE A 39 6.91 -18.21 27.59
CA ILE A 39 6.38 -18.73 26.33
C ILE A 39 7.41 -18.63 25.21
N LYS A 40 8.18 -17.54 25.15
CA LYS A 40 9.26 -17.38 24.16
C LYS A 40 10.38 -18.39 24.38
N ALA A 41 10.82 -18.59 25.62
CA ALA A 41 11.85 -19.57 25.94
C ALA A 41 11.38 -21.01 25.65
N GLU A 42 10.11 -21.30 25.92
CA GLU A 42 9.48 -22.59 25.59
C GLU A 42 9.43 -22.81 24.08
N PHE A 43 9.04 -21.79 23.31
CA PHE A 43 9.04 -21.83 21.84
C PHE A 43 10.45 -22.01 21.28
N GLU A 44 11.45 -21.29 21.78
CA GLU A 44 12.85 -21.45 21.35
C GLU A 44 13.39 -22.86 21.62
N LYS A 45 13.03 -23.45 22.77
CA LYS A 45 13.37 -24.84 23.08
C LYS A 45 12.67 -25.81 22.14
N PHE A 46 11.40 -25.58 21.86
CA PHE A 46 10.62 -26.37 20.92
C PHE A 46 11.18 -26.33 19.50
N CYS A 47 11.59 -25.15 19.02
CA CYS A 47 12.24 -24.98 17.71
C CYS A 47 13.55 -25.78 17.64
N LYS A 48 14.37 -25.79 18.70
CA LYS A 48 15.61 -26.56 18.71
C LYS A 48 15.36 -28.07 18.59
N GLU A 49 14.47 -28.59 19.43
CA GLU A 49 14.12 -30.02 19.44
C GLU A 49 13.55 -30.48 18.09
N THR A 50 12.64 -29.69 17.52
CA THR A 50 12.05 -29.99 16.21
C THR A 50 13.06 -29.87 15.07
N SER A 51 13.95 -28.89 15.07
CA SER A 51 15.00 -28.79 14.05
C SER A 51 16.01 -29.94 14.11
N GLU A 52 16.26 -30.50 15.29
CA GLU A 52 17.20 -31.63 15.46
C GLU A 52 16.60 -32.98 15.04
N HIS A 53 15.29 -33.17 15.22
CA HIS A 53 14.65 -34.47 15.08
C HIS A 53 13.57 -34.57 13.99
N LEU A 54 13.17 -33.45 13.37
CA LEU A 54 12.13 -33.42 12.33
C LEU A 54 12.71 -32.90 11.00
N PRO A 55 13.05 -33.78 10.04
CA PRO A 55 13.54 -33.36 8.72
C PRO A 55 12.51 -32.55 7.93
N ILE A 56 13.01 -31.68 7.04
CA ILE A 56 12.21 -30.75 6.22
C ILE A 56 11.14 -31.48 5.39
N GLU A 57 11.46 -32.64 4.83
CA GLU A 57 10.49 -33.47 4.07
C GLU A 57 9.29 -33.90 4.92
N GLN A 58 9.51 -34.19 6.21
CA GLN A 58 8.42 -34.50 7.14
C GLN A 58 7.65 -33.24 7.53
N MET A 59 8.32 -32.09 7.69
CA MET A 59 7.66 -30.80 7.91
C MET A 59 6.72 -30.42 6.74
N ARG A 60 7.14 -30.64 5.49
CA ARG A 60 6.27 -30.43 4.30
C ARG A 60 5.02 -31.31 4.35
N LYS A 61 5.18 -32.60 4.66
CA LYS A 61 4.04 -33.53 4.81
C LYS A 61 3.09 -33.14 5.95
N ILE A 62 3.61 -32.65 7.06
CA ILE A 62 2.79 -32.15 8.17
C ILE A 62 1.98 -30.92 7.72
N LEU A 63 2.58 -29.98 7.00
CA LEU A 63 1.87 -28.82 6.46
C LEU A 63 0.74 -29.24 5.50
N GLU A 64 1.01 -30.16 4.58
CA GLU A 64 0.01 -30.70 3.64
C GLU A 64 -1.16 -31.38 4.34
N ALA A 65 -0.88 -32.23 5.34
CA ALA A 65 -1.90 -32.93 6.12
C ALA A 65 -2.86 -31.97 6.85
N ASN A 66 -2.40 -30.74 7.13
CA ASN A 66 -3.17 -29.70 7.82
C ASN A 66 -3.70 -28.61 6.86
N GLY A 67 -3.58 -28.81 5.54
CA GLY A 67 -4.09 -27.91 4.50
C GLY A 67 -3.35 -26.57 4.44
N GLN A 68 -2.07 -26.56 4.82
CA GLN A 68 -1.18 -25.41 4.71
C GLN A 68 -0.28 -25.56 3.47
N ASP A 69 0.19 -24.43 2.93
CA ASP A 69 1.08 -24.42 1.76
C ASP A 69 2.47 -24.99 2.10
N SER A 70 2.80 -26.10 1.44
CA SER A 70 4.07 -26.82 1.55
C SER A 70 5.02 -26.54 0.41
N THR A 71 4.71 -25.63 -0.53
CA THR A 71 5.52 -25.41 -1.75
C THR A 71 6.58 -24.31 -1.60
N CYS A 72 6.66 -23.68 -0.43
CA CYS A 72 7.62 -22.61 -0.15
C CYS A 72 9.07 -23.12 -0.04
N SER A 73 10.04 -22.19 0.00
CA SER A 73 11.46 -22.52 0.19
C SER A 73 11.71 -23.23 1.52
N ASP A 74 12.78 -24.02 1.58
CA ASP A 74 13.17 -24.75 2.81
C ASP A 74 13.25 -23.83 4.04
N ASP A 75 13.83 -22.63 3.88
CA ASP A 75 13.94 -21.61 4.92
C ASP A 75 12.57 -21.11 5.44
N ALA A 76 11.53 -21.18 4.62
CA ALA A 76 10.18 -20.77 4.98
C ALA A 76 9.34 -21.92 5.57
N VAL A 77 9.63 -23.17 5.21
CA VAL A 77 8.91 -24.36 5.70
C VAL A 77 9.10 -24.54 7.21
N VAL A 78 10.34 -24.46 7.68
CA VAL A 78 10.70 -24.70 9.09
C VAL A 78 9.91 -23.80 10.06
N PRO A 79 9.98 -22.46 9.95
CA PRO A 79 9.27 -21.58 10.89
C PRO A 79 7.74 -21.71 10.79
N ARG A 80 7.19 -22.03 9.60
CA ARG A 80 5.75 -22.26 9.42
C ARG A 80 5.30 -23.53 10.14
N CYS A 81 6.03 -24.63 9.96
CA CYS A 81 5.72 -25.89 10.61
C CYS A 81 5.86 -25.77 12.14
N GLN A 82 6.90 -25.10 12.62
CA GLN A 82 7.11 -24.89 14.05
C GLN A 82 6.03 -23.99 14.68
N ASP A 83 5.61 -22.91 14.02
CA ASP A 83 4.49 -22.08 14.49
C ASP A 83 3.21 -22.90 14.61
N MET A 84 2.89 -23.69 13.59
CA MET A 84 1.70 -24.53 13.55
C MET A 84 1.72 -25.63 14.63
N LEU A 85 2.86 -26.31 14.80
CA LEU A 85 3.00 -27.37 15.81
C LEU A 85 2.92 -26.83 17.24
N PHE A 86 3.44 -25.63 17.47
CA PHE A 86 3.50 -25.06 18.82
C PHE A 86 2.24 -24.29 19.22
N TYR A 87 1.70 -23.46 18.32
CA TYR A 87 0.55 -22.59 18.58
C TYR A 87 -0.76 -23.13 18.02
N GLY A 88 -0.72 -24.15 17.15
CA GLY A 88 -1.88 -24.78 16.51
C GLY A 88 -2.09 -24.35 15.05
N PRO A 89 -2.90 -25.06 14.26
CA PRO A 89 -3.19 -24.72 12.86
C PRO A 89 -3.96 -23.40 12.73
N LEU A 90 -3.47 -22.51 11.85
CA LEU A 90 -4.14 -21.26 11.51
C LEU A 90 -5.48 -21.56 10.82
N ASP A 91 -6.50 -20.79 11.18
CA ASP A 91 -7.78 -20.77 10.47
C ASP A 91 -7.72 -19.76 9.31
N LYS A 92 -8.79 -19.71 8.52
CA LYS A 92 -8.93 -18.81 7.38
C LYS A 92 -9.00 -17.35 7.83
N CYS A 93 -8.55 -16.46 6.95
CA CYS A 93 -8.66 -15.02 7.13
C CYS A 93 -10.12 -14.61 7.34
N VAL A 94 -10.38 -13.83 8.39
CA VAL A 94 -11.72 -13.36 8.76
C VAL A 94 -12.33 -12.39 7.73
N ILE A 95 -11.51 -11.81 6.85
CA ILE A 95 -11.99 -10.84 5.85
C ILE A 95 -12.25 -11.49 4.49
N CYS A 96 -11.28 -12.24 3.95
CA CYS A 96 -11.38 -12.79 2.59
C CYS A 96 -11.45 -14.32 2.54
N GLY A 97 -11.36 -15.02 3.67
CA GLY A 97 -11.30 -16.48 3.72
C GLY A 97 -9.99 -17.09 3.21
N GLY A 98 -9.00 -16.27 2.86
CA GLY A 98 -7.68 -16.71 2.38
C GLY A 98 -6.76 -17.23 3.49
N THR A 99 -5.60 -17.76 3.10
CA THR A 99 -4.60 -18.30 4.03
C THR A 99 -3.85 -17.19 4.77
N LEU A 100 -3.63 -17.38 6.06
CA LEU A 100 -2.78 -16.52 6.90
C LEU A 100 -1.39 -17.13 6.99
N GLU A 101 -0.36 -16.29 6.93
CA GLU A 101 1.03 -16.70 7.06
C GLU A 101 1.77 -15.81 8.05
N LEU A 102 2.70 -16.40 8.79
CA LEU A 102 3.62 -15.65 9.65
C LEU A 102 4.58 -14.80 8.80
N SER A 103 4.57 -13.50 9.04
CA SER A 103 5.43 -12.47 8.44
C SER A 103 6.18 -11.72 9.54
N ASP A 104 7.48 -11.97 9.68
CA ASP A 104 8.42 -11.40 10.67
C ASP A 104 7.94 -11.45 12.14
N ILE A 105 6.95 -10.62 12.47
CA ILE A 105 6.39 -10.41 13.82
C ILE A 105 4.86 -10.54 13.89
N ASN A 106 4.16 -10.60 12.75
CA ASN A 106 2.69 -10.66 12.68
C ASN A 106 2.24 -11.74 11.68
N TYR A 107 0.94 -12.01 11.62
CA TYR A 107 0.33 -12.87 10.61
C TYR A 107 -0.28 -11.98 9.54
N SER A 108 0.04 -12.25 8.28
CA SER A 108 -0.47 -11.52 7.11
C SER A 108 -1.30 -12.46 6.24
N CYS A 109 -2.42 -11.97 5.73
CA CYS A 109 -3.19 -12.72 4.75
C CYS A 109 -2.51 -12.71 3.39
N LYS A 110 -2.53 -13.86 2.71
CA LYS A 110 -2.09 -14.01 1.30
C LYS A 110 -3.24 -14.15 0.32
N GLY A 111 -4.47 -13.99 0.80
CA GLY A 111 -5.67 -14.03 -0.03
C GLY A 111 -5.87 -12.75 -0.85
N PHE A 112 -6.98 -12.72 -1.57
CA PHE A 112 -7.38 -11.61 -2.42
C PHE A 112 -8.78 -11.15 -2.02
N TYR A 113 -9.04 -9.83 -2.09
CA TYR A 113 -10.40 -9.32 -2.03
C TYR A 113 -11.14 -9.56 -3.35
N SER A 114 -10.40 -9.44 -4.46
CA SER A 114 -10.86 -9.67 -5.83
C SER A 114 -9.64 -9.88 -6.74
N GLU A 115 -9.86 -10.07 -8.04
CA GLU A 115 -8.81 -10.18 -9.05
C GLU A 115 -7.97 -8.89 -9.22
N TRP A 116 -8.42 -7.80 -8.59
CA TRP A 116 -7.77 -6.49 -8.62
C TRP A 116 -6.89 -6.23 -7.41
N SER A 117 -7.21 -6.76 -6.24
CA SER A 117 -6.58 -6.31 -4.99
C SER A 117 -6.33 -7.45 -4.01
N THR A 118 -5.14 -7.46 -3.43
CA THR A 118 -4.76 -8.42 -2.38
C THR A 118 -5.33 -8.04 -1.03
N CYS A 119 -5.55 -9.06 -0.20
CA CYS A 119 -6.01 -8.85 1.16
C CYS A 119 -4.89 -8.24 2.00
N THR A 120 -5.18 -7.11 2.63
CA THR A 120 -4.26 -6.35 3.50
C THR A 120 -4.39 -6.71 4.98
N TYR A 121 -5.19 -7.73 5.30
CA TYR A 121 -5.42 -8.13 6.68
C TYR A 121 -4.13 -8.61 7.34
N THR A 122 -3.84 -8.02 8.50
CA THR A 122 -2.73 -8.44 9.37
C THR A 122 -3.20 -8.50 10.82
N THR A 123 -2.65 -9.43 11.59
CA THR A 123 -3.00 -9.61 13.00
C THR A 123 -1.82 -10.17 13.79
N LEU A 124 -1.76 -9.88 15.09
CA LEU A 124 -0.83 -10.54 16.02
C LEU A 124 -1.44 -11.79 16.66
N ASP A 125 -2.76 -11.89 16.62
CA ASP A 125 -3.56 -12.95 17.21
C ASP A 125 -4.49 -13.51 16.12
N PRO A 126 -4.00 -14.46 15.31
CA PRO A 126 -4.77 -15.02 14.22
C PRO A 126 -5.79 -16.04 14.76
N PRO A 127 -6.96 -16.18 14.11
CA PRO A 127 -7.85 -17.29 14.42
C PRO A 127 -7.13 -18.62 14.16
N ARG A 128 -7.32 -19.59 15.05
CA ARG A 128 -6.75 -20.93 14.94
C ARG A 128 -7.89 -21.94 15.06
N LYS A 129 -7.73 -23.10 14.41
CA LYS A 129 -8.74 -24.16 14.45
C LYS A 129 -8.70 -24.86 15.79
N ASP A 130 -9.88 -25.20 16.30
CA ASP A 130 -10.02 -26.03 17.51
C ASP A 130 -9.73 -27.52 17.25
N GLU A 131 -9.69 -27.92 15.98
CA GLU A 131 -9.39 -29.28 15.55
C GLU A 131 -7.94 -29.68 15.92
N PRO A 132 -7.73 -30.92 16.40
CA PRO A 132 -6.39 -31.42 16.64
C PRO A 132 -5.52 -31.39 15.38
N LEU A 133 -4.25 -30.99 15.54
CA LEU A 133 -3.25 -31.08 14.49
C LEU A 133 -3.10 -32.52 14.01
N LYS A 134 -3.09 -32.71 12.69
CA LYS A 134 -2.95 -34.01 12.03
C LYS A 134 -1.47 -34.31 11.81
N LEU A 135 -0.98 -35.41 12.37
CA LEU A 135 0.37 -35.91 12.13
C LEU A 135 0.32 -37.05 11.09
N PRO A 136 1.12 -37.01 10.00
CA PRO A 136 1.23 -38.12 9.07
C PRO A 136 1.83 -39.37 9.74
N GLU A 137 1.46 -40.57 9.29
CA GLU A 137 1.95 -41.86 9.82
C GLU A 137 3.48 -41.91 9.91
N SER A 138 4.19 -41.39 8.90
CA SER A 138 5.66 -41.35 8.89
C SER A 138 6.29 -40.53 10.03
N VAL A 139 5.52 -39.62 10.63
CA VAL A 139 5.93 -38.81 11.79
C VAL A 139 5.47 -39.47 13.08
N GLU A 140 4.33 -40.14 13.09
CA GLU A 140 3.84 -40.88 14.26
C GLU A 140 4.76 -42.03 14.67
N GLU A 141 5.48 -42.61 13.71
CA GLU A 141 6.46 -43.67 13.94
C GLU A 141 7.86 -43.15 14.34
N SER A 142 8.04 -41.82 14.40
CA SER A 142 9.34 -41.20 14.68
C SER A 142 9.58 -40.96 16.18
N ALA A 143 10.86 -40.83 16.57
CA ALA A 143 11.25 -40.58 17.96
C ALA A 143 10.72 -39.25 18.53
N ILE A 144 10.34 -38.29 17.69
CA ILE A 144 9.78 -36.99 18.11
C ILE A 144 8.24 -37.06 18.32
N ALA A 145 7.59 -38.14 17.92
CA ALA A 145 6.12 -38.27 18.01
C ALA A 145 5.59 -38.07 19.43
N ASP A 146 6.24 -38.68 20.43
CA ASP A 146 5.84 -38.57 21.83
C ASP A 146 6.01 -37.14 22.37
N PHE A 147 7.06 -36.43 21.92
CA PHE A 147 7.29 -35.03 22.26
C PHE A 147 6.19 -34.13 21.68
N LEU A 148 5.83 -34.34 20.40
CA LEU A 148 4.77 -33.57 19.73
C LEU A 148 3.39 -33.84 20.33
N LYS A 149 3.05 -35.11 20.59
CA LYS A 149 1.78 -35.52 21.22
C LYS A 149 1.64 -34.94 22.62
N LYS A 150 2.69 -35.00 23.44
CA LYS A 150 2.69 -34.41 24.78
C LYS A 150 2.45 -32.89 24.76
N HIS A 151 3.00 -32.19 23.77
CA HIS A 151 2.74 -30.76 23.59
C HIS A 151 1.29 -30.50 23.15
N GLN A 152 0.77 -31.30 22.22
CA GLN A 152 -0.61 -31.21 21.72
C GLN A 152 -1.67 -31.48 22.82
N ASP A 153 -1.39 -32.41 23.73
CA ASP A 153 -2.28 -32.78 24.84
C ASP A 153 -2.26 -31.74 25.98
N SER A 154 -1.25 -30.85 26.01
CA SER A 154 -1.12 -29.78 26.98
C SER A 154 -2.03 -28.59 26.63
N LYS A 155 -3.35 -28.76 26.82
CA LYS A 155 -4.33 -27.66 26.65
C LYS A 155 -4.42 -26.76 27.90
N PRO A 156 -4.61 -25.44 27.75
CA PRO A 156 -4.68 -24.71 26.49
C PRO A 156 -3.29 -24.53 25.87
N LEU A 157 -3.22 -24.61 24.53
CA LEU A 157 -1.99 -24.29 23.81
C LEU A 157 -1.55 -22.85 24.15
N PRO A 158 -0.23 -22.57 24.22
CA PRO A 158 0.26 -21.23 24.47
C PRO A 158 -0.31 -20.26 23.43
N GLN A 159 -0.76 -19.08 23.85
CA GLN A 159 -1.05 -18.01 22.90
C GLN A 159 0.23 -17.23 22.63
N ARG A 160 0.43 -16.82 21.37
CA ARG A 160 1.54 -15.93 21.03
C ARG A 160 1.26 -14.58 21.67
N ALA A 161 1.84 -14.35 22.84
CA ALA A 161 1.62 -13.13 23.58
C ALA A 161 1.94 -11.91 22.71
N SER A 162 0.94 -11.02 22.58
CA SER A 162 1.07 -9.72 21.94
C SER A 162 2.38 -9.08 22.35
N VAL A 163 3.28 -8.86 21.37
CA VAL A 163 4.48 -8.06 21.60
C VAL A 163 4.03 -6.77 22.30
N SER A 164 4.65 -6.49 23.45
CA SER A 164 4.41 -5.35 24.34
C SER A 164 3.67 -4.18 23.69
N ALA A 165 2.59 -3.69 24.31
CA ALA A 165 1.77 -2.55 23.88
C ALA A 165 2.44 -1.70 22.78
N LYS A 166 2.02 -1.90 21.51
CA LYS A 166 2.53 -1.16 20.35
C LYS A 166 2.69 0.31 20.77
N LYS A 167 3.92 0.80 20.71
CA LYS A 167 4.24 2.22 20.93
C LYS A 167 4.06 2.91 19.58
N PRO A 168 2.91 3.55 19.31
CA PRO A 168 2.55 4.04 17.98
C PRO A 168 3.60 5.00 17.40
N PHE A 169 4.34 5.70 18.25
CA PHE A 169 5.30 6.72 17.80
C PHE A 169 6.75 6.25 17.82
N LYS A 170 7.02 4.94 17.93
CA LYS A 170 8.39 4.40 17.99
C LYS A 170 9.21 4.88 16.78
N GLY A 171 10.30 5.60 17.04
CA GLY A 171 11.21 6.12 16.01
C GLY A 171 10.78 7.43 15.36
N MET A 172 9.63 7.99 15.73
CA MET A 172 9.15 9.26 15.18
C MET A 172 9.69 10.47 15.95
N MET A 173 10.04 11.53 15.21
CA MET A 173 10.33 12.85 15.77
C MET A 173 9.19 13.80 15.43
N ILE A 174 8.43 14.25 16.43
CA ILE A 174 7.22 15.04 16.25
C ILE A 174 7.49 16.47 16.69
N SER A 175 7.21 17.44 15.83
CA SER A 175 7.29 18.86 16.18
C SER A 175 5.90 19.38 16.52
N LEU A 176 5.77 20.23 17.55
CA LEU A 176 4.51 20.85 17.95
C LEU A 176 4.57 22.35 17.64
N SER A 177 3.52 22.88 17.01
CA SER A 177 3.37 24.31 16.73
C SER A 177 2.06 24.86 17.28
N GLY A 178 2.11 26.12 17.71
CA GLY A 178 0.94 26.88 18.10
C GLY A 178 0.24 26.51 19.38
N ARG A 179 -0.97 27.06 19.51
CA ARG A 179 -1.86 26.79 20.64
C ARG A 179 -2.77 25.61 20.31
N LEU A 180 -2.35 24.42 20.71
CA LEU A 180 -3.13 23.18 20.64
C LEU A 180 -4.26 23.18 21.70
N ARG A 181 -5.25 22.29 21.57
CA ARG A 181 -6.35 22.11 22.54
C ARG A 181 -5.80 21.68 23.90
N ARG A 182 -4.76 20.85 23.92
CA ARG A 182 -3.98 20.50 25.13
C ARG A 182 -2.60 21.18 25.11
N THR A 183 -1.96 21.28 26.27
CA THR A 183 -0.64 21.93 26.37
C THR A 183 0.43 21.12 25.64
N HIS A 184 1.47 21.79 25.15
CA HIS A 184 2.63 21.09 24.55
C HIS A 184 3.28 20.12 25.52
N GLN A 185 3.31 20.43 26.82
CA GLN A 185 3.82 19.53 27.85
C GLN A 185 2.97 18.25 27.99
N PHE A 186 1.64 18.37 27.91
CA PHE A 186 0.74 17.21 27.90
C PHE A 186 1.04 16.29 26.71
N TRP A 187 1.14 16.88 25.51
CA TRP A 187 1.44 16.11 24.31
C TRP A 187 2.84 15.53 24.31
N LYS A 188 3.82 16.26 24.81
CA LYS A 188 5.19 15.76 24.99
C LYS A 188 5.22 14.51 25.86
N SER A 189 4.58 14.55 27.03
CA SER A 189 4.49 13.38 27.91
C SER A 189 3.79 12.18 27.24
N LYS A 190 2.70 12.42 26.50
CA LYS A 190 1.99 11.36 25.77
C LYS A 190 2.82 10.77 24.63
N ILE A 191 3.46 11.61 23.82
CA ILE A 191 4.30 11.19 22.70
C ILE A 191 5.47 10.32 23.21
N GLU A 192 6.16 10.79 24.25
CA GLU A 192 7.29 10.07 24.86
C GLU A 192 6.87 8.73 25.50
N LYS A 193 5.74 8.71 26.23
CA LYS A 193 5.16 7.49 26.78
C LYS A 193 4.86 6.44 25.70
N HIS A 194 4.40 6.90 24.54
CA HIS A 194 4.02 6.08 23.39
C HIS A 194 5.14 5.94 22.34
N GLY A 195 6.40 6.23 22.70
CA GLY A 195 7.61 5.84 21.96
C GLY A 195 8.23 6.87 21.01
N GLY A 196 7.63 8.07 20.91
CA GLY A 196 8.14 9.15 20.06
C GLY A 196 9.01 10.13 20.80
N LYS A 197 9.62 11.06 20.07
CA LYS A 197 10.39 12.18 20.63
C LYS A 197 9.82 13.50 20.15
N VAL A 198 9.76 14.50 21.03
CA VAL A 198 9.36 15.86 20.63
C VAL A 198 10.60 16.69 20.29
N THR A 199 10.61 17.30 19.11
CA THR A 199 11.64 18.23 18.66
C THR A 199 11.09 19.66 18.60
N ASN A 200 11.96 20.63 18.89
CA ASN A 200 11.63 22.05 18.73
C ASN A 200 11.89 22.55 17.30
N SER A 201 12.69 21.83 16.52
CA SER A 201 12.99 22.13 15.12
C SER A 201 12.10 21.30 14.19
N VAL A 202 11.71 21.88 13.06
CA VAL A 202 11.03 21.15 12.00
C VAL A 202 12.03 20.31 11.19
N ILE A 203 13.30 20.70 11.16
CA ILE A 203 14.37 19.97 10.45
C ILE A 203 14.58 18.60 11.11
N GLY A 204 14.37 17.53 10.33
CA GLY A 204 14.46 16.15 10.78
C GLY A 204 13.20 15.63 11.49
N ALA A 205 12.14 16.44 11.60
CA ALA A 205 10.86 15.98 12.14
C ALA A 205 10.13 15.09 11.12
N THR A 206 9.48 14.04 11.60
CA THR A 206 8.59 13.16 10.83
C THR A 206 7.31 13.88 10.42
N CYS A 207 6.76 14.73 11.31
CA CYS A 207 5.61 15.59 11.02
C CYS A 207 5.58 16.80 11.97
N LEU A 208 4.84 17.83 11.56
CA LEU A 208 4.47 18.97 12.38
C LEU A 208 3.01 18.84 12.80
N VAL A 209 2.73 18.82 14.10
CA VAL A 209 1.37 18.88 14.63
C VAL A 209 1.03 20.32 14.97
N ALA A 210 -0.04 20.83 14.35
CA ALA A 210 -0.51 22.18 14.56
C ALA A 210 -2.03 22.22 14.76
N SER A 211 -2.53 23.34 15.30
CA SER A 211 -3.97 23.59 15.38
C SER A 211 -4.47 24.26 14.11
N PRO A 212 -5.71 24.01 13.66
CA PRO A 212 -6.32 24.76 12.56
C PRO A 212 -6.31 26.28 12.78
N ALA A 213 -6.37 26.74 14.03
CA ALA A 213 -6.35 28.17 14.36
C ALA A 213 -4.99 28.87 14.11
N GLU A 214 -3.89 28.13 13.90
CA GLU A 214 -2.62 28.73 13.45
C GLU A 214 -2.67 29.13 11.98
N ARG A 215 -3.48 28.45 11.18
CA ARG A 215 -3.72 28.76 9.76
C ARG A 215 -4.41 30.11 9.61
N ASP A 216 -5.47 30.34 10.37
CA ASP A 216 -6.31 31.54 10.26
C ASP A 216 -5.59 32.82 10.74
N ARG A 217 -4.41 32.68 11.36
CA ARG A 217 -3.58 33.79 11.87
C ARG A 217 -2.35 34.09 11.00
N GLY A 218 -2.25 33.50 9.81
CA GLY A 218 -1.15 33.74 8.87
C GLY A 218 0.04 32.80 9.03
N GLY A 219 -0.08 31.71 9.80
CA GLY A 219 0.94 30.68 9.95
C GLY A 219 2.12 31.07 10.85
N SER A 220 2.72 30.07 11.50
CA SER A 220 3.98 30.26 12.24
C SER A 220 5.18 30.10 11.29
N LEU A 221 6.35 30.65 11.66
CA LEU A 221 7.61 30.39 10.93
C LEU A 221 7.89 28.88 10.77
N LYS A 222 7.51 28.07 11.77
CA LYS A 222 7.62 26.61 11.71
C LYS A 222 6.64 25.97 10.72
N LEU A 223 5.43 26.52 10.61
CA LEU A 223 4.45 26.06 9.62
C LEU A 223 4.95 26.35 8.20
N ALA A 224 5.44 27.57 7.94
CA ALA A 224 6.02 27.94 6.65
C ALA A 224 7.23 27.05 6.29
N GLU A 225 8.15 26.84 7.25
CA GLU A 225 9.31 25.98 7.05
C GLU A 225 8.94 24.50 6.80
N ALA A 226 7.89 23.99 7.45
CA ALA A 226 7.39 22.65 7.19
C ALA A 226 6.83 22.51 5.77
N LEU A 227 6.04 23.49 5.32
CA LEU A 227 5.45 23.51 3.97
C LEU A 227 6.52 23.62 2.88
N GLU A 228 7.51 24.51 3.05
CA GLU A 228 8.61 24.68 2.09
C GLU A 228 9.46 23.42 1.90
N ARG A 229 9.59 22.62 2.96
CA ARG A 229 10.41 21.41 2.99
C ARG A 229 9.61 20.12 2.72
N GLY A 230 8.30 20.22 2.49
CA GLY A 230 7.45 19.05 2.26
C GLY A 230 7.26 18.16 3.49
N ILE A 231 7.40 18.71 4.70
CA ILE A 231 7.19 17.96 5.94
C ILE A 231 5.69 17.94 6.26
N PRO A 232 5.06 16.77 6.48
CA PRO A 232 3.62 16.67 6.70
C PRO A 232 3.15 17.53 7.88
N VAL A 233 2.06 18.29 7.68
CA VAL A 233 1.46 19.15 8.72
C VAL A 233 0.09 18.60 9.09
N VAL A 234 -0.03 18.01 10.28
CA VAL A 234 -1.24 17.29 10.69
C VAL A 234 -1.99 17.94 11.85
N ARG A 235 -3.29 17.64 11.94
CA ARG A 235 -4.19 18.06 13.03
C ARG A 235 -3.82 17.34 14.33
N GLU A 236 -4.08 18.00 15.45
CA GLU A 236 -3.94 17.42 16.81
C GLU A 236 -4.70 16.09 17.00
N ALA A 237 -5.81 15.88 16.26
CA ALA A 237 -6.59 14.64 16.30
C ALA A 237 -5.72 13.41 15.98
N TRP A 238 -4.73 13.55 15.08
CA TRP A 238 -3.81 12.47 14.72
C TRP A 238 -3.11 11.86 15.94
N LEU A 239 -2.70 12.68 16.90
CA LEU A 239 -2.06 12.21 18.13
C LEU A 239 -3.04 11.41 19.01
N SER A 240 -4.28 11.87 19.11
CA SER A 240 -5.30 11.21 19.94
C SER A 240 -5.67 9.85 19.35
N ASP A 241 -5.97 9.84 18.05
CA ASP A 241 -6.46 8.68 17.34
C ASP A 241 -5.37 7.61 17.20
N SER A 242 -4.11 8.03 17.03
CA SER A 242 -2.96 7.11 17.03
C SER A 242 -2.72 6.45 18.39
N ILE A 243 -2.99 7.17 19.47
CA ILE A 243 -2.87 6.63 20.84
C ILE A 243 -4.02 5.66 21.12
N GLU A 244 -5.24 6.03 20.76
CA GLU A 244 -6.45 5.22 20.98
C GLU A 244 -6.38 3.89 20.21
N LYS A 245 -6.02 3.96 18.92
CA LYS A 245 -5.90 2.78 18.05
C LYS A 245 -4.59 2.01 18.25
N LYS A 246 -3.71 2.48 19.14
CA LYS A 246 -2.38 1.89 19.44
C LYS A 246 -1.49 1.73 18.19
N GLU A 247 -1.69 2.57 17.19
CA GLU A 247 -0.99 2.53 15.90
C GLU A 247 -0.94 3.93 15.27
N ALA A 248 0.21 4.34 14.72
CA ALA A 248 0.32 5.61 14.02
C ALA A 248 -0.65 5.66 12.85
N GLN A 249 -1.55 6.65 12.86
CA GLN A 249 -2.49 6.83 11.76
C GLN A 249 -1.77 7.38 10.52
N PRO A 250 -2.30 7.14 9.31
CA PRO A 250 -1.81 7.79 8.10
C PRO A 250 -1.81 9.32 8.25
N LEU A 251 -0.73 10.00 7.84
CA LEU A 251 -0.56 11.45 8.07
C LEU A 251 -1.40 12.30 7.12
N ASP A 252 -1.57 11.82 5.90
CA ASP A 252 -2.39 12.38 4.81
C ASP A 252 -3.85 12.59 5.22
N VAL A 253 -4.47 11.62 5.91
CA VAL A 253 -5.86 11.72 6.39
C VAL A 253 -6.06 12.89 7.36
N TYR A 254 -5.01 13.29 8.06
CA TYR A 254 -5.04 14.36 9.07
C TYR A 254 -4.34 15.62 8.58
N ASP A 255 -3.99 15.69 7.31
CA ASP A 255 -3.28 16.82 6.74
C ASP A 255 -4.10 18.11 6.85
N MET A 256 -3.38 19.20 7.09
CA MET A 256 -3.89 20.56 7.11
C MET A 256 -3.33 21.42 5.97
N ALA A 257 -2.25 20.97 5.32
CA ALA A 257 -1.60 21.70 4.24
C ALA A 257 -2.36 21.61 2.92
N SER A 258 -3.25 20.62 2.80
CA SER A 258 -3.90 20.29 1.54
C SER A 258 -4.77 21.39 0.94
N ASP A 259 -5.37 22.24 1.77
CA ASP A 259 -6.29 23.30 1.35
C ASP A 259 -5.58 24.63 0.96
N ILE A 260 -4.23 24.68 1.01
CA ILE A 260 -3.43 25.92 0.85
C ILE A 260 -2.63 25.92 -0.47
N VAL A 261 -3.14 25.32 -1.54
CA VAL A 261 -2.54 25.54 -2.87
C VAL A 261 -3.11 26.82 -3.46
N VAL A 262 -2.52 27.95 -3.06
CA VAL A 262 -2.63 29.21 -3.80
C VAL A 262 -2.03 28.98 -5.20
N ALA A 263 -2.78 29.40 -6.21
CA ALA A 263 -2.47 29.40 -7.63
C ALA A 263 -0.96 29.32 -7.97
N GLY A 264 -0.58 28.30 -8.75
CA GLY A 264 0.73 28.26 -9.42
C GLY A 264 1.72 27.20 -8.95
N ARG A 265 1.32 26.21 -8.15
CA ARG A 265 2.03 24.92 -8.10
C ARG A 265 1.05 23.84 -8.50
N GLY A 266 1.51 22.93 -9.36
CA GLY A 266 0.75 21.74 -9.75
C GLY A 266 0.26 20.98 -8.51
N ILE A 267 -0.78 20.18 -8.70
CA ILE A 267 -1.30 19.28 -7.67
C ILE A 267 -0.10 18.49 -7.10
N PRO A 268 0.10 18.47 -5.76
CA PRO A 268 1.07 17.57 -5.16
C PRO A 268 0.75 16.15 -5.62
N PHE A 269 1.72 15.45 -6.20
CA PHE A 269 1.59 14.10 -6.76
C PHE A 269 0.73 13.15 -5.91
N GLY A 270 0.77 13.23 -4.57
CA GLY A 270 -0.04 12.40 -3.67
C GLY A 270 -1.50 12.82 -3.42
N LYS A 271 -2.11 13.67 -4.26
CA LYS A 271 -3.53 14.06 -4.15
C LYS A 271 -4.38 13.81 -5.39
N GLN A 272 -3.79 13.30 -6.47
CA GLN A 272 -4.59 12.68 -7.52
C GLN A 272 -5.08 11.32 -7.00
N ASP A 273 -6.27 10.90 -7.46
CA ASP A 273 -6.69 9.52 -7.27
C ASP A 273 -5.57 8.62 -7.82
N GLU A 274 -5.06 7.67 -7.04
CA GLU A 274 -3.97 6.78 -7.46
C GLU A 274 -4.31 6.04 -8.77
N SER A 275 -5.60 5.84 -9.05
CA SER A 275 -6.09 5.27 -10.31
C SER A 275 -6.01 6.26 -11.47
N GLU A 276 -6.31 7.54 -11.26
CA GLU A 276 -6.16 8.60 -12.25
C GLU A 276 -4.70 8.96 -12.49
N GLU A 277 -3.84 8.96 -11.46
CA GLU A 277 -2.39 9.15 -11.62
C GLU A 277 -1.75 8.02 -12.44
N ALA A 278 -2.16 6.77 -12.20
CA ALA A 278 -1.70 5.62 -12.99
C ALA A 278 -2.19 5.71 -14.45
N LEU A 279 -3.46 6.05 -14.67
CA LEU A 279 -4.02 6.24 -16.01
C LEU A 279 -3.36 7.43 -16.73
N GLU A 280 -3.22 8.58 -16.09
CA GLU A 280 -2.59 9.77 -16.65
C GLU A 280 -1.11 9.57 -16.91
N THR A 281 -0.39 8.86 -16.05
CA THR A 281 1.04 8.59 -16.24
C THR A 281 1.26 7.52 -17.31
N ILE A 282 0.43 6.46 -17.39
CA ILE A 282 0.45 5.51 -18.52
C ILE A 282 0.12 6.23 -19.82
N THR A 283 -0.89 7.09 -19.83
CA THR A 283 -1.29 7.91 -21.00
C THR A 283 -0.17 8.89 -21.38
N ALA A 284 0.50 9.50 -20.39
CA ALA A 284 1.64 10.39 -20.58
C ALA A 284 2.96 9.66 -20.89
N GLU A 285 3.09 8.37 -20.61
CA GLU A 285 4.22 7.53 -21.03
C GLU A 285 4.02 7.03 -22.45
N LEU A 286 2.79 6.61 -22.81
CA LEU A 286 2.34 6.27 -24.18
C LEU A 286 2.36 7.46 -25.15
N LYS A 287 2.34 8.67 -24.60
CA LYS A 287 2.50 10.00 -25.20
C LYS A 287 2.21 10.09 -26.70
N ILE A 288 1.11 10.82 -26.97
CA ILE A 288 0.84 11.74 -28.10
C ILE A 288 -0.05 11.21 -29.24
N TYR A 289 0.02 9.95 -29.65
CA TYR A 289 -0.52 9.55 -30.97
C TYR A 289 -1.68 8.54 -30.98
N GLY A 290 -2.25 8.22 -29.81
CA GLY A 290 -3.32 7.22 -29.71
C GLY A 290 -2.86 5.81 -30.14
N LYS A 291 -3.81 4.92 -30.40
CA LYS A 291 -3.55 3.50 -30.70
C LYS A 291 -2.63 3.22 -31.90
N ARG A 292 -2.48 4.18 -32.81
CA ARG A 292 -1.65 4.06 -34.03
C ARG A 292 -0.25 4.68 -33.89
N GLY A 293 0.04 5.24 -32.72
CA GLY A 293 1.32 5.84 -32.39
C GLY A 293 2.46 4.86 -32.19
N VAL A 294 3.58 5.09 -32.85
CA VAL A 294 4.83 4.40 -32.49
C VAL A 294 5.45 5.10 -31.27
N HIS A 295 5.82 4.30 -30.28
CA HIS A 295 6.35 4.81 -29.01
C HIS A 295 7.63 5.62 -29.23
N LYS A 296 7.69 6.82 -28.66
CA LYS A 296 8.75 7.83 -28.87
C LYS A 296 10.17 7.28 -28.65
N ASP A 297 10.36 6.38 -27.69
CA ASP A 297 11.68 5.88 -27.31
C ASP A 297 12.27 4.92 -28.35
N THR A 298 11.44 4.37 -29.24
CA THR A 298 11.91 3.55 -30.36
C THR A 298 12.64 4.39 -31.42
N LYS A 299 12.33 5.69 -31.49
CA LYS A 299 12.76 6.61 -32.57
C LYS A 299 12.29 6.23 -33.98
N LEU A 300 11.57 5.11 -34.14
CA LEU A 300 11.13 4.57 -35.43
C LEU A 300 10.02 5.41 -36.08
N GLN A 301 9.26 6.17 -35.30
CA GLN A 301 8.24 7.10 -35.84
C GLN A 301 8.86 8.10 -36.84
N ASN A 302 10.08 8.59 -36.57
CA ASN A 302 10.79 9.53 -37.44
C ASN A 302 11.31 8.88 -38.72
N GLU A 303 11.40 7.56 -38.75
CA GLU A 303 11.83 6.74 -39.90
C GLU A 303 10.63 6.24 -40.72
N GLY A 304 9.42 6.72 -40.44
CA GLY A 304 8.20 6.28 -41.11
C GLY A 304 7.60 5.00 -40.53
N GLY A 305 8.01 4.61 -39.32
CA GLY A 305 7.44 3.46 -38.60
C GLY A 305 5.93 3.60 -38.37
N GLN A 306 5.22 2.50 -38.52
CA GLN A 306 3.78 2.38 -38.32
C GLN A 306 3.48 1.15 -37.46
N ILE A 307 2.45 1.25 -36.61
CA ILE A 307 1.92 0.08 -35.90
C ILE A 307 1.37 -0.92 -36.92
N LEU A 308 1.73 -2.19 -36.77
CA LEU A 308 1.22 -3.26 -37.62
C LEU A 308 -0.29 -3.39 -37.42
N GLU A 309 -1.02 -3.30 -38.52
CA GLU A 309 -2.43 -3.66 -38.62
C GLU A 309 -2.59 -4.86 -39.55
N LYS A 310 -3.27 -5.90 -39.07
CA LYS A 310 -3.57 -7.09 -39.88
C LYS A 310 -4.99 -7.57 -39.58
N ASP A 311 -5.79 -7.77 -40.62
CA ASP A 311 -7.18 -8.26 -40.49
C ASP A 311 -8.04 -7.42 -39.51
N GLY A 312 -7.79 -6.11 -39.46
CA GLY A 312 -8.44 -5.15 -38.56
C GLY A 312 -7.98 -5.21 -37.10
N ILE A 313 -6.91 -5.95 -36.78
CA ILE A 313 -6.29 -6.05 -35.46
C ILE A 313 -5.07 -5.13 -35.43
N LEU A 314 -5.00 -4.24 -34.44
CA LEU A 314 -3.81 -3.42 -34.19
C LEU A 314 -2.92 -4.06 -33.14
N TYR A 315 -1.66 -4.28 -33.47
CA TYR A 315 -0.68 -4.90 -32.58
C TYR A 315 0.03 -3.84 -31.73
N ASN A 316 -0.75 -3.16 -30.89
CA ASN A 316 -0.30 -2.19 -29.91
C ASN A 316 -1.10 -2.36 -28.63
N CYS A 317 -0.42 -2.64 -27.52
CA CYS A 317 -1.05 -2.81 -26.22
C CYS A 317 -0.28 -2.05 -25.14
N ALA A 318 -1.04 -1.37 -24.31
CA ALA A 318 -0.58 -0.85 -23.04
C ALA A 318 -1.30 -1.58 -21.92
N PHE A 319 -0.61 -1.76 -20.80
CA PHE A 319 -1.13 -2.47 -19.66
C PHE A 319 -0.80 -1.77 -18.36
N ALA A 320 -1.69 -1.92 -17.39
CA ALA A 320 -1.51 -1.45 -16.03
C ALA A 320 -1.69 -2.60 -15.03
N VAL A 321 -0.95 -2.54 -13.93
CA VAL A 321 -1.27 -3.29 -12.71
C VAL A 321 -1.00 -2.43 -11.49
N CYS A 322 -2.04 -2.26 -10.68
CA CYS A 322 -1.95 -1.57 -9.40
C CYS A 322 -2.51 -2.47 -8.30
N ASP A 323 -1.78 -2.59 -7.20
CA ASP A 323 -2.22 -3.30 -6.00
C ASP A 323 -1.61 -2.62 -4.77
N ALA A 324 -2.42 -1.77 -4.12
CA ALA A 324 -2.01 -1.03 -2.93
C ALA A 324 -1.51 -1.94 -1.80
N GLY A 325 -2.10 -3.13 -1.64
CA GLY A 325 -1.70 -4.08 -0.59
C GLY A 325 -0.29 -4.62 -0.78
N ARG A 326 0.17 -4.72 -2.02
CA ARG A 326 1.54 -5.14 -2.38
C ARG A 326 2.45 -3.99 -2.77
N GLN A 327 1.95 -2.75 -2.74
CA GLN A 327 2.64 -1.55 -3.23
C GLN A 327 3.12 -1.68 -4.69
N VAL A 328 2.33 -2.37 -5.52
CA VAL A 328 2.60 -2.53 -6.95
C VAL A 328 1.90 -1.41 -7.71
N ASN A 329 2.63 -0.74 -8.61
CA ASN A 329 2.08 0.23 -9.54
C ASN A 329 2.93 0.25 -10.82
N ASP A 330 2.72 -0.77 -11.66
CA ASP A 330 3.57 -1.04 -12.82
C ASP A 330 2.79 -0.88 -14.13
N PHE A 331 3.51 -0.51 -15.18
CA PHE A 331 3.01 -0.45 -16.55
C PHE A 331 3.79 -1.41 -17.45
N CYS A 332 3.18 -1.76 -18.58
CA CYS A 332 3.85 -2.43 -19.67
C CYS A 332 3.31 -1.92 -21.01
N ILE A 333 4.18 -1.78 -22.01
CA ILE A 333 3.85 -1.38 -23.37
C ILE A 333 4.47 -2.42 -24.30
N MET A 334 3.68 -2.93 -25.23
CA MET A 334 4.15 -3.77 -26.33
C MET A 334 3.62 -3.26 -27.67
N GLN A 335 4.50 -3.18 -28.66
CA GLN A 335 4.15 -2.73 -30.00
C GLN A 335 4.81 -3.59 -31.05
N LEU A 336 4.08 -3.88 -32.12
CA LEU A 336 4.65 -4.45 -33.32
C LEU A 336 4.65 -3.37 -34.40
N ILE A 337 5.84 -2.99 -34.87
CA ILE A 337 6.10 -1.79 -35.66
C ILE A 337 6.70 -2.19 -37.00
N THR A 338 6.10 -1.77 -38.09
CA THR A 338 6.66 -1.91 -39.44
C THR A 338 7.33 -0.61 -39.86
N VAL A 339 8.57 -0.69 -40.33
CA VAL A 339 9.31 0.45 -40.90
C VAL A 339 9.49 0.22 -42.40
N PRO A 340 9.32 1.24 -43.25
CA PRO A 340 9.65 1.13 -44.66
C PRO A 340 11.07 0.63 -44.83
N GLU A 341 11.27 -0.40 -45.66
CA GLU A 341 12.58 -0.93 -46.05
C GLU A 341 13.39 -1.65 -44.92
N LYS A 342 12.94 -1.62 -43.66
CA LYS A 342 13.64 -2.18 -42.48
C LYS A 342 12.73 -3.08 -41.61
N THR A 343 12.22 -4.19 -42.14
CA THR A 343 12.06 -5.42 -41.32
C THR A 343 11.39 -5.26 -39.93
N LEU A 344 10.08 -5.55 -39.84
CA LEU A 344 9.25 -5.70 -38.63
C LEU A 344 9.99 -5.68 -37.26
N ASN A 345 9.60 -4.78 -36.36
CA ASN A 345 10.23 -4.58 -35.05
C ASN A 345 9.22 -4.83 -33.94
N MET A 346 9.61 -5.55 -32.89
CA MET A 346 8.82 -5.73 -31.68
C MET A 346 9.43 -4.90 -30.54
N TYR A 347 8.63 -3.98 -30.02
CA TYR A 347 8.99 -3.13 -28.89
C TYR A 347 8.32 -3.65 -27.62
N TYR A 348 9.07 -3.69 -26.53
CA TYR A 348 8.59 -4.04 -25.20
C TYR A 348 9.20 -3.08 -24.18
N LYS A 349 8.36 -2.50 -23.32
CA LYS A 349 8.79 -1.70 -22.19
C LYS A 349 7.97 -2.04 -20.96
N ARG A 350 8.61 -2.20 -19.80
CA ARG A 350 7.94 -2.49 -18.52
C ARG A 350 8.66 -1.78 -17.40
N GLY A 351 7.92 -1.10 -16.54
CA GLY A 351 8.50 -0.39 -15.42
C GLY A 351 7.48 -0.05 -14.36
N ARG A 352 7.97 0.59 -13.29
CA ARG A 352 7.10 1.22 -12.32
C ARG A 352 6.66 2.56 -12.88
N ILE A 353 5.36 2.87 -12.76
CA ILE A 353 4.80 4.13 -13.23
C ILE A 353 5.52 5.29 -12.55
N GLY A 354 6.03 6.23 -13.34
CA GLY A 354 6.77 7.41 -12.85
C GLY A 354 8.26 7.19 -12.55
N ASP A 355 8.81 5.98 -12.73
CA ASP A 355 10.25 5.68 -12.60
C ASP A 355 10.81 5.09 -13.90
N ASP A 356 10.77 5.89 -14.96
CA ASP A 356 11.18 5.47 -16.32
C ASP A 356 12.66 5.06 -16.39
N ALA A 357 13.50 5.63 -15.53
CA ALA A 357 14.94 5.34 -15.50
C ALA A 357 15.25 3.87 -15.15
N ARG A 358 14.33 3.18 -14.46
CA ARG A 358 14.47 1.76 -14.09
C ARG A 358 13.61 0.83 -14.94
N ALA A 359 12.93 1.35 -15.97
CA ALA A 359 12.12 0.53 -16.85
C ALA A 359 13.01 -0.42 -17.66
N GLU A 360 12.59 -1.67 -17.73
CA GLU A 360 13.10 -2.63 -18.70
C GLU A 360 12.60 -2.23 -20.09
N GLN A 361 13.51 -2.16 -21.06
CA GLN A 361 13.18 -1.80 -22.43
C GLN A 361 13.91 -2.72 -23.41
N ARG A 362 13.19 -3.21 -24.42
CA ARG A 362 13.72 -4.04 -25.51
C ARG A 362 13.11 -3.60 -26.85
N LEU A 363 13.93 -3.60 -27.89
CA LEU A 363 13.52 -3.40 -29.28
C LEU A 363 14.22 -4.46 -30.11
N GLU A 364 13.44 -5.37 -30.70
CA GLU A 364 13.94 -6.56 -31.38
C GLU A 364 13.46 -6.56 -32.84
N GLU A 365 14.35 -6.89 -33.78
CA GLU A 365 14.02 -7.07 -35.19
C GLU A 365 13.50 -8.49 -35.45
N TRP A 366 12.52 -8.62 -36.34
CA TRP A 366 11.86 -9.88 -36.68
C TRP A 366 11.78 -10.07 -38.19
N ASP A 367 12.26 -11.21 -38.68
CA ASP A 367 12.26 -11.52 -40.11
C ASP A 367 10.98 -12.23 -40.59
N ASN A 368 10.22 -12.81 -39.66
CA ASN A 368 9.03 -13.59 -39.97
C ASN A 368 7.80 -13.04 -39.25
N LEU A 369 6.86 -12.53 -40.05
CA LEU A 369 5.60 -11.97 -39.56
C LEU A 369 4.84 -12.96 -38.66
N ASN A 370 4.62 -14.19 -39.11
CA ASN A 370 3.83 -15.16 -38.36
C ASN A 370 4.46 -15.53 -37.01
N ASN A 371 5.79 -15.58 -36.92
CA ASN A 371 6.47 -15.82 -35.65
C ASN A 371 6.34 -14.63 -34.71
N ALA A 372 6.46 -13.40 -35.23
CA ALA A 372 6.26 -12.19 -34.44
C ALA A 372 4.81 -12.07 -33.91
N LEU A 373 3.81 -12.40 -34.73
CA LEU A 373 2.40 -12.42 -34.31
C LEU A 373 2.16 -13.43 -33.17
N LYS A 374 2.78 -14.61 -33.25
CA LYS A 374 2.70 -15.65 -32.22
C LYS A 374 3.37 -15.21 -30.93
N GLU A 375 4.57 -14.63 -31.01
CA GLU A 375 5.29 -14.16 -29.84
C GLU A 375 4.56 -12.99 -29.17
N PHE A 376 4.03 -12.04 -29.94
CA PHE A 376 3.19 -10.95 -29.41
C PHE A 376 1.98 -11.50 -28.64
N SER A 377 1.24 -12.44 -29.24
CA SER A 377 0.07 -13.06 -28.61
C SER A 377 0.43 -13.83 -27.33
N LYS A 378 1.56 -14.56 -27.36
CA LYS A 378 2.10 -15.27 -26.20
C LYS A 378 2.52 -14.33 -25.08
N GLN A 379 3.14 -13.19 -25.39
CA GLN A 379 3.49 -12.18 -24.38
C GLN A 379 2.24 -11.55 -23.78
N PHE A 380 1.25 -11.22 -24.60
CA PHE A 380 -0.05 -10.72 -24.13
C PHE A 380 -0.72 -11.71 -23.16
N GLU A 381 -0.78 -13.00 -23.52
CA GLU A 381 -1.34 -14.06 -22.67
C GLU A 381 -0.51 -14.24 -21.40
N GLY A 382 0.81 -14.20 -21.48
CA GLY A 382 1.71 -14.26 -20.32
C GLY A 382 1.47 -13.11 -19.32
N LEU A 383 1.22 -11.89 -19.83
CA LEU A 383 0.98 -10.70 -19.01
C LEU A 383 -0.42 -10.65 -18.42
N THR A 384 -1.45 -11.01 -19.18
CA THR A 384 -2.86 -10.81 -18.82
C THR A 384 -3.58 -12.09 -18.37
N GLY A 385 -3.11 -13.26 -18.81
CA GLY A 385 -3.83 -14.54 -18.67
C GLY A 385 -5.05 -14.68 -19.58
N ASN A 386 -5.12 -13.92 -20.68
CA ASN A 386 -6.20 -13.92 -21.66
C ASN A 386 -5.65 -14.00 -23.09
N GLU A 387 -6.47 -14.43 -24.05
CA GLU A 387 -6.12 -14.41 -25.47
C GLU A 387 -6.14 -12.98 -26.03
N PHE A 388 -5.22 -12.67 -26.94
CA PHE A 388 -5.06 -11.33 -27.50
C PHE A 388 -6.19 -10.93 -28.47
N GLU A 389 -6.55 -11.80 -29.41
CA GLU A 389 -7.50 -11.47 -30.48
C GLU A 389 -8.93 -11.15 -29.96
N PRO A 390 -9.51 -11.91 -29.01
CA PRO A 390 -10.81 -11.55 -28.41
C PRO A 390 -10.80 -10.21 -27.67
N TRP A 391 -9.69 -9.86 -27.03
CA TRP A 391 -9.52 -8.54 -26.43
C TRP A 391 -9.56 -7.45 -27.51
N GLU A 392 -8.75 -7.57 -28.56
CA GLU A 392 -8.60 -6.50 -29.53
C GLU A 392 -9.85 -6.30 -30.41
N ARG A 393 -10.58 -7.37 -30.72
CA ARG A 393 -11.82 -7.31 -31.54
C ARG A 393 -13.07 -6.96 -30.74
N GLU A 394 -13.23 -7.52 -29.55
CA GLU A 394 -14.50 -7.51 -28.81
C GLU A 394 -14.38 -6.87 -27.42
N LYS A 395 -13.18 -6.44 -27.02
CA LYS A 395 -12.87 -5.93 -25.68
C LYS A 395 -13.24 -6.92 -24.57
N LYS A 396 -13.25 -8.22 -24.90
CA LYS A 396 -13.50 -9.30 -23.95
C LYS A 396 -12.22 -9.63 -23.19
N ILE A 397 -12.18 -9.23 -21.93
CA ILE A 397 -11.07 -9.48 -21.02
C ILE A 397 -11.62 -9.90 -19.66
N GLN A 398 -11.04 -10.93 -19.05
CA GLN A 398 -11.29 -11.27 -17.66
C GLN A 398 -10.05 -10.95 -16.83
N LYS A 399 -10.16 -10.01 -15.89
CA LYS A 399 -9.05 -9.70 -14.98
C LYS A 399 -8.63 -10.98 -14.25
N LYS A 400 -7.33 -11.27 -14.25
CA LYS A 400 -6.73 -12.35 -13.44
C LYS A 400 -5.93 -11.72 -12.29
N ALA A 401 -5.98 -12.36 -11.12
CA ALA A 401 -5.24 -11.89 -9.95
C ALA A 401 -3.74 -11.74 -10.26
N GLN A 402 -3.13 -10.63 -9.81
CA GLN A 402 -1.70 -10.29 -10.01
C GLN A 402 -1.23 -10.17 -11.46
N LYS A 403 -2.11 -10.32 -12.45
CA LYS A 403 -1.81 -10.11 -13.87
C LYS A 403 -2.15 -8.69 -14.30
N PHE A 404 -1.48 -8.25 -15.35
CA PHE A 404 -1.74 -6.97 -15.99
C PHE A 404 -3.15 -6.92 -16.59
N PHE A 405 -3.73 -5.73 -16.58
CA PHE A 405 -4.97 -5.43 -17.30
C PHE A 405 -4.65 -4.53 -18.50
N PRO A 406 -5.11 -4.87 -19.71
CA PRO A 406 -4.88 -4.01 -20.87
C PRO A 406 -5.72 -2.74 -20.77
N VAL A 407 -5.10 -1.62 -21.10
CA VAL A 407 -5.73 -0.31 -21.16
C VAL A 407 -6.28 -0.11 -22.57
N ASP A 408 -7.56 0.24 -22.68
CA ASP A 408 -8.14 0.59 -23.98
C ASP A 408 -7.63 1.96 -24.41
N MET A 409 -6.96 2.02 -25.56
CA MET A 409 -6.39 3.24 -26.11
C MET A 409 -7.26 3.73 -27.25
N ASP A 410 -7.69 4.99 -27.19
CA ASP A 410 -8.41 5.62 -28.29
C ASP A 410 -7.50 5.88 -29.50
N ASP A 411 -8.10 5.86 -30.69
CA ASP A 411 -7.47 6.21 -31.98
C ASP A 411 -7.30 7.74 -32.15
N GLY A 412 -7.68 8.53 -31.13
CA GLY A 412 -7.62 9.99 -31.15
C GLY A 412 -6.22 10.55 -30.85
N VAL A 413 -5.94 11.75 -31.37
CA VAL A 413 -4.74 12.52 -31.00
C VAL A 413 -5.00 13.18 -29.65
N GLU A 414 -4.10 12.96 -28.69
CA GLU A 414 -4.22 13.58 -27.37
C GLU A 414 -4.02 15.10 -27.47
N VAL A 415 -5.12 15.87 -27.32
CA VAL A 415 -5.13 17.33 -27.52
C VAL A 415 -4.14 18.05 -26.59
N ARG A 416 -3.90 17.49 -25.39
CA ARG A 416 -2.89 17.94 -24.41
C ARG A 416 -1.48 18.03 -25.00
N HIS A 417 -1.16 17.20 -25.98
CA HIS A 417 0.13 17.14 -26.65
C HIS A 417 0.10 17.64 -28.11
N GLY A 418 -1.08 17.76 -28.72
CA GLY A 418 -1.29 18.29 -30.08
C GLY A 418 -1.47 19.81 -30.18
N GLY A 419 -1.61 20.53 -29.06
CA GLY A 419 -1.72 22.01 -29.06
C GLY A 419 -0.43 22.71 -29.50
N LEU A 420 -0.51 23.98 -29.90
CA LEU A 420 0.69 24.77 -30.24
C LEU A 420 1.44 25.16 -28.96
N GLY A 421 2.77 25.07 -28.97
CA GLY A 421 3.59 25.58 -27.86
C GLY A 421 3.54 27.11 -27.76
N LEU A 422 3.87 27.67 -26.60
CA LEU A 422 3.79 29.12 -26.30
C LEU A 422 4.40 30.03 -27.37
N ARG A 423 5.53 29.60 -27.96
CA ARG A 423 6.22 30.31 -29.04
C ARG A 423 5.49 30.21 -30.39
N GLN A 424 4.91 29.05 -30.70
CA GLN A 424 4.15 28.82 -31.93
C GLN A 424 2.78 29.53 -31.88
N LEU A 425 2.15 29.58 -30.70
CA LEU A 425 0.93 30.35 -30.44
C LEU A 425 1.12 31.86 -30.65
N GLY A 426 2.27 32.40 -30.22
CA GLY A 426 2.62 33.80 -30.46
C GLY A 426 2.75 34.13 -31.95
N ILE A 427 3.40 33.25 -32.71
CA ILE A 427 3.57 33.40 -34.16
C ILE A 427 2.22 33.25 -34.89
N ALA A 428 1.43 32.23 -34.54
CA ALA A 428 0.11 32.00 -35.12
C ALA A 428 -0.83 33.19 -34.87
N ALA A 429 -0.87 33.72 -33.65
CA ALA A 429 -1.69 34.89 -33.32
C ALA A 429 -1.24 36.17 -34.04
N ALA A 430 0.07 36.38 -34.22
CA ALA A 430 0.62 37.55 -34.91
C ALA A 430 0.34 37.57 -36.42
N HIS A 431 0.22 36.39 -37.05
CA HIS A 431 -0.09 36.25 -38.48
C HIS A 431 -1.56 35.88 -38.76
N CYS A 432 -2.37 35.81 -37.71
CA CYS A 432 -3.79 35.48 -37.79
C CYS A 432 -4.60 36.66 -38.35
N LYS A 433 -5.55 36.37 -39.26
CA LYS A 433 -6.48 37.37 -39.82
C LYS A 433 -7.73 37.58 -38.95
N LEU A 434 -7.85 36.89 -37.81
CA LEU A 434 -8.96 37.06 -36.88
C LEU A 434 -8.82 38.39 -36.12
N GLU A 435 -9.95 38.90 -35.62
CA GLU A 435 -9.95 40.05 -34.72
C GLU A 435 -9.02 39.78 -33.51
N PRO A 436 -8.23 40.76 -33.04
CA PRO A 436 -7.27 40.56 -31.94
C PRO A 436 -7.84 39.88 -30.69
N LYS A 437 -9.09 40.18 -30.31
CA LYS A 437 -9.76 39.53 -29.17
C LYS A 437 -10.03 38.04 -29.42
N VAL A 438 -10.49 37.70 -30.62
CA VAL A 438 -10.75 36.32 -31.04
C VAL A 438 -9.44 35.55 -31.21
N ALA A 439 -8.41 36.17 -31.79
CA ALA A 439 -7.09 35.58 -31.92
C ALA A 439 -6.46 35.28 -30.54
N ASN A 440 -6.59 36.21 -29.58
CA ASN A 440 -6.09 36.00 -28.22
C ASN A 440 -6.91 34.94 -27.46
N PHE A 441 -8.23 34.89 -27.67
CA PHE A 441 -9.09 33.85 -27.11
C PHE A 441 -8.73 32.45 -27.65
N MET A 442 -8.54 32.32 -28.97
CA MET A 442 -8.08 31.08 -29.59
C MET A 442 -6.67 30.70 -29.15
N LYS A 443 -5.78 31.68 -28.95
CA LYS A 443 -4.42 31.45 -28.42
C LYS A 443 -4.46 30.81 -27.04
N VAL A 444 -5.40 31.23 -26.20
CA VAL A 444 -5.62 30.70 -24.86
C VAL A 444 -6.21 29.29 -24.99
N LEU A 445 -7.37 29.13 -25.66
CA LEU A 445 -8.07 27.85 -25.80
C LEU A 445 -7.27 26.75 -26.51
N CYS A 446 -6.42 27.09 -27.48
CA CYS A 446 -5.63 26.13 -28.24
C CYS A 446 -4.22 25.93 -27.66
N GLY A 447 -3.95 26.49 -26.47
CA GLY A 447 -2.68 26.31 -25.79
C GLY A 447 -2.63 24.99 -25.02
N GLN A 448 -1.52 24.26 -25.17
CA GLN A 448 -1.25 23.06 -24.36
C GLN A 448 -1.33 23.35 -22.85
N GLU A 449 -1.02 24.59 -22.46
CA GLU A 449 -0.94 25.06 -21.08
C GLU A 449 -2.30 25.22 -20.35
N ILE A 450 -3.43 24.83 -20.95
CA ILE A 450 -4.74 24.81 -20.25
C ILE A 450 -5.18 23.38 -19.97
N TYR A 451 -4.87 22.46 -20.89
CA TYR A 451 -5.31 21.08 -20.79
C TYR A 451 -4.45 20.20 -19.88
N ARG A 452 -3.27 20.65 -19.41
CA ARG A 452 -2.54 19.93 -18.33
C ARG A 452 -3.10 20.17 -16.93
N TRP A 453 -4.12 21.02 -16.76
CA TRP A 453 -4.66 21.44 -15.44
C TRP A 453 -6.10 20.97 -15.21
N GLU A 454 -6.78 20.40 -16.20
CA GLU A 454 -8.13 19.86 -16.05
C GLU A 454 -8.07 18.34 -15.84
N ALA A 455 -7.75 17.95 -14.60
CA ALA A 455 -8.24 16.73 -13.97
C ALA A 455 -9.02 17.21 -12.74
N ILE A 456 -10.35 17.28 -12.87
CA ILE A 456 -11.30 17.47 -11.76
C ILE A 456 -12.06 16.17 -11.60
#